data_AF-A0A1G9KCR5-F1
#
_entry.id   AF-A0A1G9KCR5-F1
#
_cell.length_a   1.000
_cell.length_b   1.000
_cell.length_c   1.000
_cell.angle_alpha   90.00
_cell.angle_beta   90.00
_cell.angle_gamma   90.00
#
_symmetry.space_group_name_H-M   'P 1'
#
loop_
_entity.id
_entity.type
_entity.pdbx_description
1 polymer ?
#
loop_
_entity_poly.entity_id
_entity_poly.type
_entity_poly.pdbx_seq_one_letter_code
_entity_poly.pdbx_strand_id
1 'polypeptide(L)'
;MRIKQFKGIAAAVILTAALFSCKKDSAPVAEQEVNPVKGKYEDGFFIINEGWFGHGTGSVSFFDAASASLKDSIFQKENPGKGFEPTSSTVQFGTMFKNNLYIVSKAKGPVVVADAKTMKEVGRIPASSEYDWRAFVGIDDNNGLLSSSDGIYLVNLKTYKPMMRLLGAKGQTGDMLKAENYVYALSQSDGAVIYNVADYSVAKKIKGVTLGFARTPNGKVWYTAGKYLYQSDPKTLATDSVELPFTPNTTWSTWYSSPITASSTENTVFLVKANSWGGGKTVYRYINGNKASLDQPFITTPDKQSFYKNNIGYYAKTDELVTGTVQDGFGANFLVNKLYFHNAKTGVLNKTITYGEYYFPAMFVFH
;
A
#
# COMPACT_ATOMS: atom_id res chain seq x y z
N MET A 1 85.16 -29.37 0.54
CA MET A 1 85.61 -28.25 -0.31
C MET A 1 84.86 -26.99 0.11
N ARG A 2 85.62 -26.02 0.64
CA ARG A 2 85.36 -24.60 0.97
C ARG A 2 84.12 -24.17 1.80
N ILE A 3 84.46 -23.94 3.07
CA ILE A 3 83.88 -23.04 4.09
C ILE A 3 84.23 -21.57 3.80
N LYS A 4 83.36 -20.62 4.19
CA LYS A 4 83.65 -19.27 4.75
C LYS A 4 82.50 -18.93 5.72
N GLN A 5 82.62 -19.04 7.05
CA GLN A 5 83.17 -18.10 8.06
C GLN A 5 82.82 -16.61 7.90
N PHE A 6 82.19 -16.02 8.96
CA PHE A 6 82.56 -14.83 9.76
C PHE A 6 81.38 -14.55 10.75
N LYS A 7 81.46 -14.77 12.08
CA LYS A 7 82.14 -14.10 13.23
C LYS A 7 81.40 -12.88 13.83
N GLY A 8 81.17 -12.93 15.16
CA GLY A 8 80.93 -11.79 16.08
C GLY A 8 79.72 -12.00 17.02
N ILE A 9 79.84 -12.69 18.17
CA ILE A 9 80.20 -12.19 19.53
C ILE A 9 79.32 -11.05 20.06
N ALA A 10 78.46 -11.34 21.06
CA ALA A 10 78.59 -10.84 22.44
C ALA A 10 77.39 -11.24 23.30
N ALA A 11 77.68 -11.83 24.47
CA ALA A 11 76.73 -12.18 25.50
C ALA A 11 76.42 -10.96 26.39
N ALA A 12 75.17 -10.83 26.83
CA ALA A 12 74.82 -10.18 28.09
C ALA A 12 73.57 -10.85 28.67
N VAL A 13 73.78 -11.67 29.68
CA VAL A 13 72.74 -12.14 30.61
C VAL A 13 72.44 -10.99 31.56
N ILE A 14 71.20 -10.50 31.56
CA ILE A 14 70.66 -9.75 32.70
C ILE A 14 69.39 -10.46 33.14
N LEU A 15 69.49 -10.97 34.36
CA LEU A 15 68.43 -11.56 35.16
C LEU A 15 67.63 -10.41 35.78
N THR A 16 66.33 -10.29 35.49
CA THR A 16 65.45 -9.44 36.31
C THR A 16 64.02 -9.99 36.35
N ALA A 17 63.73 -10.58 37.51
CA ALA A 17 62.46 -10.64 38.24
C ALA A 17 61.14 -10.74 37.46
N ALA A 18 60.49 -11.89 37.64
CA ALA A 18 59.06 -12.07 37.43
C ALA A 18 58.25 -11.06 38.25
N LEU A 19 57.42 -10.27 37.56
CA LEU A 19 56.22 -9.68 38.15
C LEU A 19 55.01 -10.32 37.48
N PHE A 20 54.36 -11.21 38.22
CA PHE A 20 53.01 -11.68 37.94
C PHE A 20 52.07 -10.47 37.90
N SER A 21 51.56 -10.14 36.72
CA SER A 21 50.38 -9.29 36.56
C SER A 21 49.23 -10.17 36.10
N CYS A 22 48.30 -10.44 37.03
CA CYS A 22 47.06 -11.15 36.77
C CYS A 22 46.23 -10.37 35.73
N LYS A 23 46.33 -10.72 34.45
CA LYS A 23 45.26 -10.42 33.50
C LYS A 23 44.14 -11.42 33.74
N LYS A 24 43.06 -10.93 34.34
CA LYS A 24 41.78 -11.62 34.47
C LYS A 24 41.28 -11.86 33.04
N ASP A 25 41.15 -13.11 32.64
CA ASP A 25 40.51 -13.48 31.37
C ASP A 25 39.07 -12.96 31.39
N SER A 26 38.80 -11.93 30.59
CA SER A 26 37.45 -11.47 30.33
C SER A 26 36.77 -12.50 29.44
N ALA A 27 35.74 -13.17 29.98
CA ALA A 27 34.87 -14.04 29.20
C ALA A 27 34.37 -13.32 27.94
N PRO A 28 34.19 -14.02 26.80
CA PRO A 28 33.63 -13.42 25.61
C PRO A 28 32.25 -12.86 25.95
N VAL A 29 32.10 -11.54 25.78
CA VAL A 29 30.82 -10.86 25.90
C VAL A 29 29.94 -11.39 24.78
N ALA A 30 28.89 -12.12 25.14
CA ALA A 30 27.86 -12.49 24.18
C ALA A 30 27.34 -11.18 23.56
N GLU A 31 27.51 -11.03 22.24
CA GLU A 31 26.84 -9.97 21.49
C GLU A 31 25.35 -10.16 21.72
N GLN A 32 24.74 -9.28 22.52
CA GLN A 32 23.30 -9.22 22.62
C GLN A 32 22.79 -8.89 21.22
N GLU A 33 22.07 -9.81 20.60
CA GLU A 33 21.23 -9.49 19.45
C GLU A 33 20.33 -8.34 19.86
N VAL A 34 20.69 -7.12 19.42
CA VAL A 34 19.83 -5.95 19.56
C VAL A 34 18.66 -6.21 18.64
N ASN A 35 17.62 -6.87 19.16
CA ASN A 35 16.33 -6.93 18.49
C ASN A 35 15.96 -5.49 18.14
N PRO A 36 15.83 -5.13 16.85
CA PRO A 36 15.54 -3.76 16.48
C PRO A 36 14.26 -3.35 17.19
N VAL A 37 14.30 -2.20 17.90
CA VAL A 37 13.12 -1.67 18.57
C VAL A 37 12.05 -1.46 17.51
N LYS A 38 11.01 -2.29 17.57
CA LYS A 38 9.90 -2.26 16.63
C LYS A 38 9.23 -0.88 16.69
N GLY A 39 9.02 -0.27 15.52
CA GLY A 39 8.30 0.98 15.41
C GLY A 39 6.88 0.87 15.98
N LYS A 40 6.36 1.97 16.54
CA LYS A 40 5.03 2.05 17.17
C LYS A 40 3.90 1.55 16.26
N TYR A 41 4.07 1.74 14.96
CA TYR A 41 3.13 1.37 13.92
C TYR A 41 3.75 0.40 12.91
N GLU A 42 4.57 -0.57 13.35
CA GLU A 42 5.23 -1.55 12.46
C GLU A 42 4.58 -2.94 12.52
N ASP A 43 3.81 -3.26 13.57
CA ASP A 43 3.12 -4.55 13.71
C ASP A 43 1.64 -4.51 13.32
N GLY A 44 1.35 -4.39 12.03
CA GLY A 44 -0.05 -4.25 11.64
C GLY A 44 -0.24 -3.69 10.26
N PHE A 45 -1.29 -2.88 10.12
CA PHE A 45 -1.60 -2.14 8.90
C PHE A 45 -2.44 -0.91 9.21
N PHE A 46 -2.45 0.03 8.26
CA PHE A 46 -3.21 1.25 8.34
C PHE A 46 -4.58 1.10 7.69
N ILE A 47 -5.55 1.85 8.20
CA ILE A 47 -6.85 2.05 7.59
C ILE A 47 -6.99 3.53 7.31
N ILE A 48 -7.14 3.87 6.03
CA ILE A 48 -7.42 5.23 5.59
C ILE A 48 -8.92 5.45 5.73
N ASN A 49 -9.36 6.46 6.47
CA ASN A 49 -10.76 6.82 6.62
C ASN A 49 -11.06 8.12 5.88
N GLU A 50 -12.14 8.14 5.10
CA GLU A 50 -12.41 9.24 4.17
C GLU A 50 -12.73 10.57 4.85
N GLY A 51 -13.35 10.49 6.02
CA GLY A 51 -14.01 11.62 6.65
C GLY A 51 -15.40 11.83 6.06
N TRP A 52 -16.04 12.94 6.44
CA TRP A 52 -17.37 13.31 5.96
C TRP A 52 -17.29 14.70 5.35
N PHE A 53 -17.29 14.75 4.02
CA PHE A 53 -17.22 16.00 3.27
C PHE A 53 -18.21 17.04 3.80
N GLY A 54 -17.70 18.18 4.26
CA GLY A 54 -18.50 19.28 4.82
C GLY A 54 -18.77 19.20 6.33
N HIS A 55 -18.41 18.09 6.98
CA HIS A 55 -18.65 17.85 8.41
C HIS A 55 -17.37 17.50 9.20
N GLY A 56 -16.37 16.89 8.55
CA GLY A 56 -15.12 16.51 9.20
C GLY A 56 -14.11 15.93 8.21
N THR A 57 -12.84 16.06 8.54
CA THR A 57 -11.74 15.55 7.71
C THR A 57 -11.55 14.05 7.86
N GLY A 58 -10.73 13.45 7.00
CA GLY A 58 -10.34 12.05 7.12
C GLY A 58 -9.43 11.76 8.32
N SER A 59 -9.15 10.49 8.54
CA SER A 59 -8.23 10.04 9.58
C SER A 59 -7.45 8.81 9.12
N VAL A 60 -6.41 8.46 9.87
CA VAL A 60 -5.69 7.20 9.71
C VAL A 60 -5.82 6.42 10.99
N SER A 61 -6.34 5.20 10.91
CA SER A 61 -6.31 4.24 12.00
C SER A 61 -5.19 3.22 11.78
N PHE A 62 -4.70 2.60 12.84
CA PHE A 62 -3.76 1.49 12.79
C PHE A 62 -4.36 0.28 13.50
N PHE A 63 -4.44 -0.84 12.80
CA PHE A 63 -4.71 -2.13 13.42
C PHE A 63 -3.39 -2.67 13.97
N ASP A 64 -3.30 -2.85 15.28
CA ASP A 64 -2.16 -3.45 15.97
C ASP A 64 -2.36 -4.98 16.05
N ALA A 65 -1.49 -5.72 15.38
CA ALA A 65 -1.58 -7.16 15.28
C ALA A 65 -1.30 -7.86 16.63
N ALA A 66 -0.45 -7.27 17.47
CA ALA A 66 -0.08 -7.86 18.76
C ALA A 66 -1.24 -7.75 19.76
N SER A 67 -1.88 -6.58 19.85
CA SER A 67 -3.04 -6.38 20.73
C SER A 67 -4.39 -6.68 20.09
N ALA A 68 -4.43 -6.99 18.79
CA ALA A 68 -5.66 -7.22 18.04
C ALA A 68 -6.65 -6.04 18.09
N SER A 69 -6.16 -4.80 18.19
CA SER A 69 -7.00 -3.63 18.43
C SER A 69 -6.68 -2.49 17.45
N LEU A 70 -7.64 -1.58 17.30
CA LEU A 70 -7.48 -0.39 16.47
C LEU A 70 -7.10 0.82 17.32
N LYS A 71 -6.12 1.57 16.83
CA LYS A 71 -5.75 2.90 17.30
C LYS A 71 -6.22 3.89 16.24
N ASP A 72 -7.16 4.76 16.54
CA ASP A 72 -7.68 5.74 15.61
C ASP A 72 -6.82 7.02 15.57
N SER A 73 -7.06 7.84 14.55
CA SER A 73 -6.56 9.22 14.44
C SER A 73 -5.05 9.36 14.72
N ILE A 74 -4.28 8.34 14.32
CA ILE A 74 -2.88 8.19 14.74
C ILE A 74 -2.03 9.34 14.18
N PHE A 75 -2.33 9.82 12.98
CA PHE A 75 -1.59 10.92 12.39
C PHE A 75 -1.74 12.21 13.21
N GLN A 76 -2.97 12.57 13.56
CA GLN A 76 -3.26 13.76 14.36
C GLN A 76 -2.65 13.65 15.78
N LYS A 77 -2.69 12.45 16.38
CA LYS A 77 -2.10 12.20 17.71
C LYS A 77 -0.57 12.36 17.71
N GLU A 78 0.11 11.95 16.64
CA GLU A 78 1.57 12.10 16.52
C GLU A 78 2.01 13.48 16.01
N ASN A 79 1.07 14.27 15.46
CA ASN A 79 1.32 15.60 14.93
C ASN A 79 0.28 16.62 15.43
N PRO A 80 0.35 17.03 16.72
CA PRO A 80 -0.62 17.96 17.29
C PRO A 80 -0.77 19.24 16.46
N GLY A 81 -2.01 19.65 16.19
CA GLY A 81 -2.33 20.82 15.37
C GLY A 81 -2.25 20.59 13.85
N LYS A 82 -1.91 19.38 13.40
CA LYS A 82 -1.92 19.01 11.98
C LYS A 82 -3.03 18.00 11.68
N GLY A 83 -3.51 18.01 10.44
CA GLY A 83 -4.53 17.10 9.97
C GLY A 83 -4.69 17.16 8.45
N PHE A 84 -5.90 16.80 8.00
CA PHE A 84 -6.29 16.75 6.59
C PHE A 84 -7.23 17.89 6.21
N GLU A 85 -7.20 19.01 6.94
CA GLU A 85 -8.01 20.22 6.67
C GLU A 85 -7.89 20.71 5.23
N PRO A 86 -8.94 21.38 4.69
CA PRO A 86 -10.16 21.86 5.36
C PRO A 86 -11.24 20.78 5.58
N THR A 87 -12.30 21.05 6.35
CA THR A 87 -13.47 20.15 6.53
C THR A 87 -14.22 19.78 5.24
N SER A 88 -13.95 20.53 4.15
CA SER A 88 -14.37 20.18 2.80
C SER A 88 -13.41 19.21 2.11
N SER A 89 -12.50 18.58 2.86
CA SER A 89 -11.61 17.55 2.35
C SER A 89 -12.20 16.16 2.45
N THR A 90 -11.63 15.25 1.67
CA THR A 90 -11.95 13.82 1.76
C THR A 90 -10.69 13.04 1.47
N VAL A 91 -10.19 12.30 2.44
CA VAL A 91 -9.07 11.37 2.22
C VAL A 91 -9.60 10.17 1.44
N GLN A 92 -8.86 9.59 0.51
CA GLN A 92 -9.37 8.42 -0.21
C GLN A 92 -8.31 7.35 -0.47
N PHE A 93 -7.06 7.75 -0.49
CA PHE A 93 -5.98 6.87 -0.92
C PHE A 93 -4.83 6.94 0.05
N GLY A 94 -4.20 5.78 0.25
CA GLY A 94 -2.93 5.69 0.93
C GLY A 94 -2.05 4.63 0.27
N THR A 95 -0.74 4.85 0.29
CA THR A 95 0.22 3.82 -0.12
C THR A 95 1.52 3.98 0.64
N MET A 96 2.20 2.86 0.82
CA MET A 96 3.59 2.87 1.22
C MET A 96 4.48 3.21 0.02
N PHE A 97 5.51 4.00 0.25
CA PHE A 97 6.67 4.07 -0.61
C PHE A 97 7.91 4.30 0.24
N LYS A 98 8.85 3.34 0.16
CA LYS A 98 9.98 3.23 1.08
C LYS A 98 9.47 3.19 2.53
N ASN A 99 9.99 4.07 3.39
CA ASN A 99 9.65 4.09 4.81
C ASN A 99 8.43 4.97 5.12
N ASN A 100 7.79 5.56 4.10
CA ASN A 100 6.78 6.58 4.31
C ASN A 100 5.39 6.10 3.84
N LEU A 101 4.39 6.49 4.62
CA LEU A 101 2.98 6.43 4.24
C LEU A 101 2.60 7.75 3.55
N TYR A 102 2.16 7.65 2.30
CA TYR A 102 1.59 8.76 1.54
C TYR A 102 0.07 8.69 1.66
N ILE A 103 -0.56 9.79 2.09
CA ILE A 103 -2.00 9.89 2.36
C ILE A 103 -2.56 11.01 1.48
N VAL A 104 -3.53 10.68 0.63
CA VAL A 104 -3.98 11.56 -0.46
C VAL A 104 -5.45 11.92 -0.28
N SER A 105 -5.73 13.23 -0.34
CA SER A 105 -7.09 13.77 -0.32
C SER A 105 -7.65 13.99 -1.72
N LYS A 106 -8.82 13.40 -2.00
CA LYS A 106 -9.53 13.50 -3.29
C LYS A 106 -10.40 14.73 -3.48
N ALA A 107 -10.47 15.59 -2.49
CA ALA A 107 -11.14 16.86 -2.62
C ALA A 107 -10.42 17.82 -1.71
N LYS A 108 -9.89 18.92 -2.25
CA LYS A 108 -9.42 20.15 -1.59
C LYS A 108 -8.37 20.03 -0.48
N GLY A 109 -8.07 18.82 -0.03
CA GLY A 109 -7.18 18.52 1.08
C GLY A 109 -5.75 18.30 0.63
N PRO A 110 -4.85 18.08 1.61
CA PRO A 110 -3.43 17.90 1.36
C PRO A 110 -3.12 16.50 0.82
N VAL A 111 -1.90 16.37 0.29
CA VAL A 111 -1.16 15.10 0.34
C VAL A 111 -0.22 15.17 1.53
N VAL A 112 -0.33 14.22 2.44
CA VAL A 112 0.51 14.11 3.63
C VAL A 112 1.47 12.96 3.46
N VAL A 113 2.73 13.16 3.85
CA VAL A 113 3.75 12.12 3.89
C VAL A 113 4.21 11.99 5.33
N ALA A 114 4.06 10.80 5.90
CA ALA A 114 4.46 10.51 7.26
C ALA A 114 5.43 9.31 7.28
N ASP A 115 6.40 9.33 8.18
CA ASP A 115 7.20 8.14 8.47
C ASP A 115 6.27 7.04 8.98
N ALA A 116 6.27 5.86 8.36
CA ALA A 116 5.26 4.84 8.64
C ALA A 116 5.46 4.15 10.00
N LYS A 117 6.63 4.27 10.63
CA LYS A 117 6.90 3.64 11.93
C LYS A 117 6.46 4.53 13.09
N THR A 118 6.57 5.84 12.91
CA THR A 118 6.31 6.87 13.94
C THR A 118 5.08 7.71 13.67
N MET A 119 4.56 7.70 12.44
CA MET A 119 3.50 8.55 11.92
C MET A 119 3.76 10.07 12.02
N LYS A 120 5.02 10.48 12.25
CA LYS A 120 5.42 11.89 12.20
C LYS A 120 5.47 12.37 10.75
N GLU A 121 4.93 13.56 10.49
CA GLU A 121 4.94 14.18 9.17
C GLU A 121 6.37 14.50 8.72
N VAL A 122 6.73 14.02 7.53
CA VAL A 122 8.03 14.26 6.88
C VAL A 122 7.89 15.05 5.57
N GLY A 123 6.66 15.28 5.10
CA GLY A 123 6.39 15.98 3.86
C GLY A 123 4.91 16.30 3.68
N ARG A 124 4.63 17.32 2.85
CA ARG A 124 3.25 17.76 2.58
C ARG A 124 3.15 18.53 1.26
N ILE A 125 2.14 18.19 0.46
CA ILE A 125 1.54 19.10 -0.52
C ILE A 125 0.35 19.76 0.20
N PRO A 126 0.33 21.09 0.38
CA PRO A 126 -0.72 21.75 1.15
C PRO A 126 -2.09 21.62 0.47
N ALA A 127 -3.14 21.80 1.26
CA ALA A 127 -4.51 21.90 0.75
C ALA A 127 -4.66 23.10 -0.20
N SER A 128 -5.50 22.96 -1.22
CA SER A 128 -5.87 24.03 -2.15
C SER A 128 -7.28 23.77 -2.68
N SER A 129 -8.04 24.84 -2.93
CA SER A 129 -9.35 24.74 -3.58
C SER A 129 -9.31 24.14 -4.99
N GLU A 130 -8.14 24.18 -5.62
CA GLU A 130 -7.90 23.65 -6.98
C GLU A 130 -7.52 22.17 -6.99
N TYR A 131 -7.21 21.57 -5.82
CA TYR A 131 -6.68 20.22 -5.75
C TYR A 131 -7.78 19.16 -5.62
N ASP A 132 -7.69 18.16 -6.49
CA ASP A 132 -8.50 16.93 -6.50
C ASP A 132 -7.56 15.78 -6.88
N TRP A 133 -6.76 15.35 -5.89
CA TRP A 133 -5.75 14.30 -6.05
C TRP A 133 -6.36 12.91 -5.93
N ARG A 134 -5.77 11.88 -6.52
CA ARG A 134 -6.39 10.55 -6.55
C ARG A 134 -5.49 9.50 -5.93
N ALA A 135 -4.45 9.09 -6.64
CA ALA A 135 -3.51 8.08 -6.18
C ALA A 135 -2.07 8.55 -6.32
N PHE A 136 -1.18 7.99 -5.52
CA PHE A 136 0.25 8.22 -5.60
C PHE A 136 0.98 6.91 -5.97
N VAL A 137 2.04 7.02 -6.75
CA VAL A 137 3.00 5.93 -6.97
C VAL A 137 4.43 6.48 -6.93
N GLY A 138 5.29 5.86 -6.13
CA GLY A 138 6.71 6.23 -6.11
C GLY A 138 7.45 5.67 -7.33
N ILE A 139 8.37 6.45 -7.88
CA ILE A 139 9.17 6.07 -9.05
C ILE A 139 10.60 5.72 -8.63
N ASP A 140 11.25 6.66 -7.95
CA ASP A 140 12.63 6.57 -7.48
C ASP A 140 12.84 7.43 -6.21
N ASP A 141 14.10 7.67 -5.84
CA ASP A 141 14.50 8.44 -4.65
C ASP A 141 14.10 9.91 -4.64
N ASN A 142 13.80 10.45 -5.82
CA ASN A 142 13.55 11.86 -6.08
C ASN A 142 12.16 12.11 -6.68
N ASN A 143 11.55 11.10 -7.31
CA ASN A 143 10.35 11.25 -8.12
C ASN A 143 9.21 10.31 -7.69
N GLY A 144 8.00 10.85 -7.71
CA GLY A 144 6.75 10.10 -7.65
C GLY A 144 5.75 10.66 -8.65
N LEU A 145 4.69 9.92 -8.95
CA LEU A 145 3.56 10.41 -9.73
C LEU A 145 2.32 10.54 -8.85
N LEU A 146 1.55 11.59 -9.08
CA LEU A 146 0.30 11.87 -8.39
C LEU A 146 -0.82 12.07 -9.43
N SER A 147 -1.79 11.17 -9.44
CA SER A 147 -2.96 11.28 -10.30
C SER A 147 -3.97 12.26 -9.71
N SER A 148 -4.83 12.79 -10.57
CA SER A 148 -5.78 13.85 -10.23
C SER A 148 -7.03 13.81 -11.12
N SER A 149 -7.96 14.74 -10.89
CA SER A 149 -9.14 14.93 -11.74
C SER A 149 -8.84 15.43 -13.15
N ASP A 150 -7.63 15.90 -13.47
CA ASP A 150 -7.28 16.45 -14.78
C ASP A 150 -6.01 15.85 -15.42
N GLY A 151 -5.33 14.93 -14.74
CA GLY A 151 -4.21 14.16 -15.29
C GLY A 151 -3.25 13.65 -14.23
N ILE A 152 -2.02 13.37 -14.64
CA ILE A 152 -0.97 12.82 -13.76
C ILE A 152 0.16 13.82 -13.66
N TYR A 153 0.60 14.11 -12.43
CA TYR A 153 1.66 15.06 -12.14
C TYR A 153 2.91 14.33 -11.65
N LEU A 154 4.07 14.71 -12.19
CA LEU A 154 5.36 14.36 -11.60
C LEU A 154 5.59 15.19 -10.35
N VAL A 155 5.98 14.55 -9.25
CA VAL A 155 6.18 15.17 -7.94
C VAL A 155 7.62 14.98 -7.50
N ASN A 156 8.24 16.08 -7.06
CA ASN A 156 9.57 16.03 -6.43
C ASN A 156 9.44 15.57 -4.97
N LEU A 157 10.08 14.45 -4.61
CA LEU A 157 9.98 13.84 -3.28
C LEU A 157 10.93 14.47 -2.24
N LYS A 158 11.78 15.42 -2.63
CA LYS A 158 12.60 16.22 -1.69
C LYS A 158 11.86 17.47 -1.23
N THR A 159 11.11 18.09 -2.13
CA THR A 159 10.36 19.33 -1.84
C THR A 159 8.87 19.11 -1.64
N TYR A 160 8.35 17.93 -2.01
CA TYR A 160 6.93 17.59 -2.03
C TYR A 160 6.11 18.61 -2.83
N LYS A 161 6.57 18.94 -4.03
CA LYS A 161 5.89 19.85 -4.96
C LYS A 161 5.56 19.15 -6.28
N PRO A 162 4.32 19.30 -6.80
CA PRO A 162 4.04 18.98 -8.18
C PRO A 162 4.94 19.82 -9.11
N MET A 163 5.50 19.19 -10.13
CA MET A 163 6.42 19.82 -11.09
C MET A 163 5.75 20.05 -12.43
N MET A 164 5.38 18.96 -13.13
CA MET A 164 4.76 19.04 -14.44
C MET A 164 3.66 17.99 -14.57
N ARG A 165 2.62 18.32 -15.35
CA ARG A 165 1.61 17.35 -15.77
C ARG A 165 2.15 16.54 -16.94
N LEU A 166 2.08 15.23 -16.85
CA LEU A 166 2.48 14.33 -17.93
C LEU A 166 1.52 14.46 -19.12
N LEU A 167 2.05 14.24 -20.32
CA LEU A 167 1.23 14.09 -21.52
C LEU A 167 0.56 12.71 -21.54
N GLY A 168 -0.46 12.50 -22.38
CA GLY A 168 -1.07 11.18 -22.56
C GLY A 168 -2.45 11.03 -21.95
N ALA A 169 -2.53 10.93 -20.62
CA ALA A 169 -3.79 10.82 -19.89
C ALA A 169 -4.47 12.19 -19.79
N LYS A 170 -5.79 12.23 -20.05
CA LYS A 170 -6.60 13.46 -19.95
C LYS A 170 -7.78 13.25 -19.01
N GLY A 171 -8.11 14.31 -18.26
CA GLY A 171 -9.22 14.28 -17.32
C GLY A 171 -8.94 13.37 -16.12
N GLN A 172 -9.98 12.79 -15.54
CA GLN A 172 -9.83 12.06 -14.28
C GLN A 172 -8.95 10.83 -14.44
N THR A 173 -7.97 10.73 -13.56
CA THR A 173 -7.05 9.59 -13.43
C THR A 173 -7.08 9.09 -12.00
N GLY A 174 -6.82 7.81 -11.80
CA GLY A 174 -7.03 7.12 -10.52
C GLY A 174 -5.81 6.32 -10.12
N ASP A 175 -6.04 5.06 -9.77
CA ASP A 175 -4.99 4.14 -9.32
C ASP A 175 -3.83 4.04 -10.30
N MET A 176 -2.63 3.91 -9.75
CA MET A 176 -1.40 3.71 -10.50
C MET A 176 -0.57 2.59 -9.90
N LEU A 177 0.14 1.86 -10.75
CA LEU A 177 1.04 0.80 -10.32
C LEU A 177 2.31 0.79 -11.18
N LYS A 178 3.47 0.86 -10.52
CA LYS A 178 4.77 0.69 -11.15
C LYS A 178 5.12 -0.80 -11.21
N ALA A 179 5.46 -1.28 -12.40
CA ALA A 179 5.96 -2.64 -12.62
C ALA A 179 7.04 -2.62 -13.69
N GLU A 180 8.23 -3.12 -13.33
CA GLU A 180 9.41 -3.14 -14.20
C GLU A 180 9.69 -1.76 -14.81
N ASN A 181 9.60 -1.66 -16.14
CA ASN A 181 9.89 -0.46 -16.93
C ASN A 181 8.69 0.46 -17.10
N TYR A 182 7.52 0.12 -16.55
CA TYR A 182 6.28 0.84 -16.80
C TYR A 182 5.55 1.30 -15.55
N VAL A 183 4.79 2.37 -15.70
CA VAL A 183 3.71 2.75 -14.78
C VAL A 183 2.39 2.59 -15.51
N TYR A 184 1.51 1.77 -14.95
CA TYR A 184 0.12 1.63 -15.37
C TYR A 184 -0.70 2.68 -14.63
N ALA A 185 -1.46 3.50 -15.35
CA ALA A 185 -2.33 4.50 -14.75
C ALA A 185 -3.77 4.34 -15.26
N LEU A 186 -4.72 4.30 -14.34
CA LEU A 186 -6.13 4.21 -14.67
C LEU A 186 -6.66 5.61 -15.02
N SER A 187 -7.35 5.73 -16.14
CA SER A 187 -7.94 6.96 -16.69
C SER A 187 -9.39 6.71 -17.05
N GLN A 188 -10.26 7.65 -16.66
CA GLN A 188 -11.68 7.55 -16.94
C GLN A 188 -11.99 7.58 -18.44
N SER A 189 -11.24 8.39 -19.19
CA SER A 189 -11.48 8.62 -20.61
C SER A 189 -10.71 7.64 -21.50
N ASP A 190 -9.50 7.28 -21.10
CA ASP A 190 -8.57 6.49 -21.92
C ASP A 190 -8.52 4.99 -21.56
N GLY A 191 -9.11 4.57 -20.42
CA GLY A 191 -8.89 3.24 -19.85
C GLY A 191 -7.55 3.17 -19.11
N ALA A 192 -6.64 2.27 -19.46
CA ALA A 192 -5.28 2.30 -18.91
C ALA A 192 -4.34 3.10 -19.83
N VAL A 193 -3.56 4.00 -19.25
CA VAL A 193 -2.43 4.68 -19.92
C VAL A 193 -1.14 4.16 -19.31
N ILE A 194 -0.28 3.58 -20.13
CA ILE A 194 0.96 2.93 -19.70
C ILE A 194 2.12 3.82 -20.09
N TYR A 195 2.90 4.23 -19.10
CA TYR A 195 4.03 5.14 -19.22
C TYR A 195 5.36 4.41 -19.08
N ASN A 196 6.36 4.77 -19.88
CA ASN A 196 7.74 4.38 -19.65
C ASN A 196 8.27 5.06 -18.38
N VAL A 197 8.92 4.31 -17.49
CA VAL A 197 9.53 4.87 -16.27
C VAL A 197 10.73 5.75 -16.59
N ALA A 198 11.46 5.45 -17.67
CA ALA A 198 12.70 6.15 -18.02
C ALA A 198 12.49 7.61 -18.42
N ASP A 199 11.39 7.93 -19.11
CA ASP A 199 11.17 9.24 -19.71
C ASP A 199 9.71 9.75 -19.62
N TYR A 200 8.83 8.98 -18.98
CA TYR A 200 7.39 9.28 -18.85
C TYR A 200 6.65 9.44 -20.19
N SER A 201 7.18 8.89 -21.28
CA SER A 201 6.45 8.79 -22.55
C SER A 201 5.36 7.72 -22.48
N VAL A 202 4.28 7.89 -23.24
CA VAL A 202 3.20 6.89 -23.32
C VAL A 202 3.67 5.73 -24.18
N ALA A 203 3.78 4.54 -23.59
CA ALA A 203 4.10 3.30 -24.29
C ALA A 203 2.87 2.67 -24.94
N LYS A 204 1.71 2.69 -24.25
CA LYS A 204 0.47 2.04 -24.71
C LYS A 204 -0.76 2.64 -24.02
N LYS A 205 -1.89 2.61 -24.71
CA LYS A 205 -3.23 2.83 -24.12
C LYS A 205 -4.09 1.60 -24.30
N ILE A 206 -4.88 1.24 -23.29
CA ILE A 206 -5.83 0.12 -23.31
C ILE A 206 -7.21 0.66 -22.97
N LYS A 207 -8.11 0.69 -23.94
CA LYS A 207 -9.45 1.25 -23.77
C LYS A 207 -10.31 0.39 -22.85
N GLY A 208 -11.28 1.01 -22.19
CA GLY A 208 -12.34 0.30 -21.47
C GLY A 208 -11.90 -0.39 -20.17
N VAL A 209 -10.69 -0.13 -19.69
CA VAL A 209 -10.24 -0.61 -18.37
C VAL A 209 -11.06 0.06 -17.29
N THR A 210 -11.65 -0.73 -16.39
CA THR A 210 -12.60 -0.27 -15.36
C THR A 210 -12.00 -0.27 -13.96
N LEU A 211 -11.22 -1.29 -13.60
CA LEU A 211 -10.54 -1.42 -12.31
C LEU A 211 -9.08 -1.82 -12.53
N GLY A 212 -8.21 -1.40 -11.63
CA GLY A 212 -6.80 -1.79 -11.60
C GLY A 212 -6.02 -1.00 -10.56
N PHE A 213 -4.79 -1.37 -10.21
CA PHE A 213 -4.05 -2.52 -10.69
C PHE A 213 -3.59 -3.37 -9.52
N ALA A 214 -3.52 -4.68 -9.71
CA ALA A 214 -2.88 -5.60 -8.77
C ALA A 214 -1.69 -6.29 -9.43
N ARG A 215 -0.69 -6.71 -8.64
CA ARG A 215 0.50 -7.39 -9.16
C ARG A 215 0.71 -8.72 -8.46
N THR A 216 0.80 -9.80 -9.22
CA THR A 216 1.08 -11.15 -8.70
C THR A 216 2.58 -11.47 -8.69
N PRO A 217 3.04 -12.49 -7.95
CA PRO A 217 4.47 -12.82 -7.79
C PRO A 217 5.20 -13.14 -9.11
N ASN A 218 4.49 -13.70 -10.10
CA ASN A 218 5.01 -13.88 -11.47
C ASN A 218 5.22 -12.56 -12.24
N GLY A 219 5.03 -11.42 -11.59
CA GLY A 219 5.26 -10.08 -12.13
C GLY A 219 4.11 -9.51 -12.94
N LYS A 220 3.07 -10.28 -13.24
CA LYS A 220 1.95 -9.83 -14.08
C LYS A 220 1.12 -8.75 -13.40
N VAL A 221 0.66 -7.79 -14.19
CA VAL A 221 -0.21 -6.69 -13.76
C VAL A 221 -1.64 -6.98 -14.18
N TRP A 222 -2.58 -6.89 -13.25
CA TRP A 222 -3.97 -7.29 -13.42
C TRP A 222 -4.91 -6.09 -13.38
N TYR A 223 -5.91 -6.12 -14.26
CA TYR A 223 -6.95 -5.09 -14.38
C TYR A 223 -8.20 -5.67 -15.05
N THR A 224 -9.34 -5.00 -14.91
CA THR A 224 -10.60 -5.45 -15.51
C THR A 224 -10.99 -4.60 -16.70
N ALA A 225 -11.61 -5.19 -17.72
CA ALA A 225 -12.21 -4.47 -18.84
C ALA A 225 -13.44 -5.25 -19.35
N GLY A 226 -14.60 -4.60 -19.38
CA GLY A 226 -15.86 -5.31 -19.64
C GLY A 226 -16.08 -6.45 -18.65
N LYS A 227 -16.41 -7.65 -19.14
CA LYS A 227 -16.61 -8.87 -18.33
C LYS A 227 -15.35 -9.71 -18.10
N TYR A 228 -14.15 -9.13 -18.28
CA TYR A 228 -12.89 -9.88 -18.25
C TYR A 228 -11.92 -9.30 -17.22
N LEU A 229 -11.16 -10.20 -16.60
CA LEU A 229 -9.95 -9.91 -15.84
C LEU A 229 -8.75 -10.18 -16.75
N TYR A 230 -8.01 -9.14 -17.08
CA TYR A 230 -6.81 -9.19 -17.91
C TYR A 230 -5.56 -9.27 -17.05
N GLN A 231 -4.54 -9.97 -17.55
CA GLN A 231 -3.15 -9.81 -17.15
C GLN A 231 -2.36 -9.12 -18.26
N SER A 232 -1.36 -8.33 -17.87
CA SER A 232 -0.33 -7.77 -18.74
C SER A 232 1.06 -8.12 -18.22
N ASP A 233 1.94 -8.51 -19.13
CA ASP A 233 3.36 -8.67 -18.86
C ASP A 233 4.05 -7.30 -18.83
N PRO A 234 4.63 -6.84 -17.71
CA PRO A 234 5.26 -5.51 -17.64
C PRO A 234 6.64 -5.43 -18.31
N LYS A 235 7.09 -6.45 -19.04
CA LYS A 235 8.30 -6.38 -19.87
C LYS A 235 7.95 -6.27 -21.35
N THR A 236 6.87 -6.92 -21.78
CA THR A 236 6.48 -7.00 -23.21
C THR A 236 5.15 -6.33 -23.54
N LEU A 237 4.35 -5.98 -22.53
CA LEU A 237 2.97 -5.50 -22.64
C LEU A 237 2.01 -6.48 -23.36
N ALA A 238 2.40 -7.75 -23.45
CA ALA A 238 1.56 -8.84 -23.91
C ALA A 238 0.44 -9.08 -22.89
N THR A 239 -0.77 -9.33 -23.39
CA THR A 239 -1.97 -9.45 -22.56
C THR A 239 -2.65 -10.79 -22.78
N ASP A 240 -3.29 -11.29 -21.73
CA ASP A 240 -4.16 -12.46 -21.73
C ASP A 240 -5.32 -12.19 -20.76
N SER A 241 -6.38 -12.99 -20.78
CA SER A 241 -7.57 -12.72 -19.97
C SER A 241 -8.34 -13.97 -19.57
N VAL A 242 -9.10 -13.84 -18.48
CA VAL A 242 -10.13 -14.78 -18.08
C VAL A 242 -11.46 -14.05 -17.98
N GLU A 243 -12.54 -14.72 -18.39
CA GLU A 243 -13.89 -14.20 -18.22
C GLU A 243 -14.30 -14.25 -16.75
N LEU A 244 -14.84 -13.13 -16.25
CA LEU A 244 -15.43 -13.03 -14.92
C LEU A 244 -16.92 -13.41 -14.99
N PRO A 245 -17.50 -13.97 -13.91
CA PRO A 245 -18.93 -14.29 -13.85
C PRO A 245 -19.82 -13.05 -13.64
N PHE A 246 -19.25 -11.86 -13.80
CA PHE A 246 -19.93 -10.57 -13.70
C PHE A 246 -19.13 -9.48 -14.43
N THR A 247 -19.77 -8.36 -14.70
CA THR A 247 -19.11 -7.15 -15.22
C THR A 247 -18.76 -6.23 -14.05
N PRO A 248 -17.47 -5.97 -13.76
CA PRO A 248 -17.08 -5.04 -12.70
C PRO A 248 -17.53 -3.61 -13.01
N ASN A 249 -18.11 -2.94 -12.01
CA ASN A 249 -18.45 -1.52 -12.10
C ASN A 249 -17.19 -0.64 -12.07
N THR A 250 -17.29 0.56 -12.65
CA THR A 250 -16.20 1.54 -12.57
C THR A 250 -16.17 2.22 -11.21
N THR A 251 -15.03 2.80 -10.83
CA THR A 251 -14.92 3.59 -9.59
C THR A 251 -15.10 5.10 -9.79
N TRP A 252 -15.55 5.56 -10.95
CA TRP A 252 -15.68 6.99 -11.25
C TRP A 252 -16.93 7.63 -10.61
N SER A 253 -17.09 8.95 -10.76
CA SER A 253 -18.01 9.81 -10.01
C SER A 253 -17.47 10.15 -8.61
N THR A 254 -17.96 9.54 -7.54
CA THR A 254 -17.42 9.71 -6.18
C THR A 254 -16.17 8.85 -5.99
N TRP A 255 -15.09 9.20 -6.71
CA TRP A 255 -13.95 8.31 -6.93
C TRP A 255 -13.44 7.60 -5.68
N TYR A 256 -13.09 6.33 -5.86
CA TYR A 256 -12.42 5.49 -4.88
C TYR A 256 -11.43 4.54 -5.55
N SER A 257 -10.45 4.07 -4.79
CA SER A 257 -9.46 3.12 -5.29
C SER A 257 -10.09 1.78 -5.66
N SER A 258 -9.59 1.14 -6.71
CA SER A 258 -10.12 -0.10 -7.26
C SER A 258 -10.14 -1.23 -6.22
N PRO A 259 -11.27 -1.95 -6.07
CA PRO A 259 -11.42 -3.05 -5.11
C PRO A 259 -10.77 -4.34 -5.61
N ILE A 260 -9.48 -4.28 -5.90
CA ILE A 260 -8.66 -5.37 -6.44
C ILE A 260 -7.34 -5.45 -5.68
N THR A 261 -6.93 -6.65 -5.29
CA THR A 261 -5.64 -6.90 -4.65
C THR A 261 -5.09 -8.26 -5.09
N ALA A 262 -3.84 -8.56 -4.77
CA ALA A 262 -3.20 -9.83 -5.12
C ALA A 262 -2.47 -10.43 -3.93
N SER A 263 -2.36 -11.76 -3.94
CA SER A 263 -1.47 -12.46 -3.02
C SER A 263 -0.01 -12.13 -3.36
N SER A 264 0.84 -12.05 -2.32
CA SER A 264 2.29 -11.98 -2.50
C SER A 264 2.98 -13.35 -2.50
N THR A 265 2.24 -14.42 -2.21
CA THR A 265 2.76 -15.80 -2.10
C THR A 265 2.28 -16.70 -3.23
N GLU A 266 1.14 -16.38 -3.84
CA GLU A 266 0.52 -17.14 -4.93
C GLU A 266 0.16 -16.23 -6.09
N ASN A 267 0.10 -16.78 -7.32
CA ASN A 267 -0.34 -16.04 -8.50
C ASN A 267 -1.87 -15.89 -8.51
N THR A 268 -2.39 -15.19 -7.50
CA THR A 268 -3.81 -15.10 -7.18
C THR A 268 -4.25 -13.65 -7.05
N VAL A 269 -5.38 -13.31 -7.67
CA VAL A 269 -6.02 -11.99 -7.61
C VAL A 269 -7.35 -12.10 -6.88
N PHE A 270 -7.64 -11.12 -6.03
CA PHE A 270 -8.91 -10.98 -5.33
C PHE A 270 -9.60 -9.70 -5.79
N LEU A 271 -10.91 -9.79 -6.00
CA LEU A 271 -11.70 -8.69 -6.52
C LEU A 271 -13.09 -8.66 -5.88
N VAL A 272 -13.53 -7.50 -5.41
CA VAL A 272 -14.89 -7.32 -4.90
C VAL A 272 -15.84 -7.17 -6.09
N LYS A 273 -16.94 -7.93 -6.08
CA LYS A 273 -18.09 -7.64 -6.96
C LYS A 273 -18.86 -6.46 -6.38
N ALA A 274 -18.39 -5.26 -6.69
CA ALA A 274 -19.01 -4.03 -6.24
C ALA A 274 -20.26 -3.67 -7.01
N ASN A 275 -21.24 -3.08 -6.32
CA ASN A 275 -22.40 -2.45 -6.95
C ASN A 275 -21.98 -1.13 -7.63
N SER A 276 -22.87 -0.50 -8.40
CA SER A 276 -22.54 0.71 -9.18
C SER A 276 -22.09 1.91 -8.33
N TRP A 277 -22.43 1.95 -7.04
CA TRP A 277 -22.01 2.98 -6.08
C TRP A 277 -20.86 2.53 -5.16
N GLY A 278 -20.20 1.41 -5.49
CA GLY A 278 -19.23 0.74 -4.64
C GLY A 278 -19.84 -0.25 -3.66
N GLY A 279 -18.99 -0.86 -2.84
CA GLY A 279 -19.38 -1.81 -1.80
C GLY A 279 -19.63 -3.21 -2.35
N GLY A 280 -20.78 -3.81 -2.01
CA GLY A 280 -21.13 -5.18 -2.39
C GLY A 280 -20.93 -6.19 -1.26
N LYS A 281 -21.22 -7.46 -1.55
CA LYS A 281 -21.23 -8.53 -0.55
C LYS A 281 -20.30 -9.70 -0.86
N THR A 282 -19.71 -9.77 -2.05
CA THR A 282 -18.94 -10.94 -2.47
C THR A 282 -17.56 -10.56 -2.99
N VAL A 283 -16.54 -11.32 -2.59
CA VAL A 283 -15.20 -11.31 -3.18
C VAL A 283 -15.06 -12.54 -4.06
N TYR A 284 -14.50 -12.36 -5.25
CA TYR A 284 -14.06 -13.46 -6.11
C TYR A 284 -12.54 -13.58 -6.06
N ARG A 285 -12.05 -14.80 -6.27
CA ARG A 285 -10.63 -15.14 -6.27
C ARG A 285 -10.28 -15.83 -7.57
N TYR A 286 -9.37 -15.25 -8.33
CA TYR A 286 -8.80 -15.89 -9.51
C TYR A 286 -7.40 -16.41 -9.22
N ILE A 287 -7.20 -17.72 -9.37
CA ILE A 287 -5.87 -18.35 -9.36
C ILE A 287 -5.43 -18.43 -10.82
N ASN A 288 -4.28 -17.84 -11.16
CA ASN A 288 -3.83 -17.72 -12.54
C ASN A 288 -3.75 -19.09 -13.24
N GLY A 289 -4.46 -19.22 -14.36
CA GLY A 289 -4.56 -20.46 -15.14
C GLY A 289 -5.68 -21.41 -14.71
N ASN A 290 -6.40 -21.11 -13.63
CA ASN A 290 -7.50 -21.93 -13.12
C ASN A 290 -8.83 -21.18 -13.17
N LYS A 291 -9.52 -21.23 -14.31
CA LYS A 291 -10.83 -20.58 -14.50
C LYS A 291 -11.87 -21.03 -13.45
N ALA A 292 -11.85 -22.30 -13.04
CA ALA A 292 -12.83 -22.85 -12.09
C ALA A 292 -12.77 -22.18 -10.71
N SER A 293 -11.69 -21.46 -10.37
CA SER A 293 -11.63 -20.70 -9.12
C SER A 293 -12.63 -19.53 -9.06
N LEU A 294 -13.23 -19.17 -10.20
CA LEU A 294 -14.24 -18.12 -10.33
C LEU A 294 -15.69 -18.64 -10.33
N ASP A 295 -15.92 -19.95 -10.28
CA ASP A 295 -17.27 -20.53 -10.42
C ASP A 295 -18.22 -20.09 -9.31
N GLN A 296 -17.67 -19.75 -8.13
CA GLN A 296 -18.42 -19.25 -6.99
C GLN A 296 -17.68 -18.10 -6.30
N PRO A 297 -18.40 -17.23 -5.56
CA PRO A 297 -17.77 -16.28 -4.64
C PRO A 297 -16.80 -16.99 -3.68
N PHE A 298 -15.63 -16.38 -3.47
CA PHE A 298 -14.64 -16.84 -2.50
C PHE A 298 -15.01 -16.48 -1.07
N ILE A 299 -15.52 -15.25 -0.87
CA ILE A 299 -16.03 -14.77 0.43
C ILE A 299 -17.37 -14.10 0.18
N THR A 300 -18.32 -14.32 1.08
CA THR A 300 -19.58 -13.58 1.16
C THR A 300 -19.67 -12.92 2.54
N THR A 301 -20.04 -11.64 2.58
CA THR A 301 -20.21 -10.92 3.85
C THR A 301 -21.36 -11.50 4.66
N PRO A 302 -21.31 -11.43 6.00
CA PRO A 302 -22.45 -11.80 6.83
C PRO A 302 -23.70 -10.95 6.55
N ASP A 303 -24.85 -11.43 7.02
CA ASP A 303 -26.11 -10.69 6.96
C ASP A 303 -25.97 -9.30 7.58
N LYS A 304 -26.64 -8.32 6.94
CA LYS A 304 -26.64 -6.89 7.32
C LYS A 304 -25.26 -6.22 7.29
N GLN A 305 -24.27 -6.84 6.65
CA GLN A 305 -22.94 -6.25 6.44
C GLN A 305 -22.63 -6.19 4.95
N SER A 306 -22.01 -5.10 4.52
CA SER A 306 -21.53 -4.93 3.16
C SER A 306 -20.15 -4.27 3.17
N PHE A 307 -19.36 -4.56 2.15
CA PHE A 307 -18.14 -3.80 1.90
C PHE A 307 -18.49 -2.34 1.67
N TYR A 308 -17.60 -1.43 2.06
CA TYR A 308 -17.68 -0.02 1.69
C TYR A 308 -16.60 0.24 0.63
N LYS A 309 -16.96 0.51 -0.62
CA LYS A 309 -15.97 0.82 -1.69
C LYS A 309 -14.86 -0.24 -1.85
N ASN A 310 -13.58 0.07 -1.55
CA ASN A 310 -12.43 -0.86 -1.72
C ASN A 310 -12.42 -1.97 -0.66
N ASN A 311 -12.13 -1.63 0.61
CA ASN A 311 -12.12 -2.48 1.80
C ASN A 311 -11.71 -3.97 1.61
N ILE A 312 -10.74 -4.23 0.75
CA ILE A 312 -10.09 -5.52 0.57
C ILE A 312 -8.57 -5.31 0.56
N GLY A 313 -7.82 -6.20 1.18
CA GLY A 313 -6.38 -6.10 1.28
C GLY A 313 -5.72 -7.41 1.65
N TYR A 314 -4.54 -7.69 1.08
CA TYR A 314 -3.78 -8.90 1.38
C TYR A 314 -2.73 -8.61 2.45
N TYR A 315 -2.86 -9.26 3.62
CA TYR A 315 -1.92 -9.15 4.72
C TYR A 315 -0.87 -10.26 4.64
N ALA A 316 0.23 -9.97 3.95
CA ALA A 316 1.27 -10.95 3.65
C ALA A 316 1.90 -11.60 4.88
N LYS A 317 1.94 -10.90 6.02
CA LYS A 317 2.54 -11.42 7.26
C LYS A 317 1.84 -12.67 7.77
N THR A 318 0.53 -12.80 7.57
CA THR A 318 -0.28 -13.91 8.06
C THR A 318 -0.91 -14.74 6.93
N ASP A 319 -0.62 -14.41 5.67
CA ASP A 319 -1.27 -15.01 4.49
C ASP A 319 -2.81 -14.91 4.56
N GLU A 320 -3.29 -13.75 5.00
CA GLU A 320 -4.71 -13.47 5.19
C GLU A 320 -5.22 -12.42 4.22
N LEU A 321 -6.44 -12.63 3.73
CA LEU A 321 -7.22 -11.60 3.08
C LEU A 321 -8.04 -10.86 4.14
N VAL A 322 -7.72 -9.59 4.33
CA VAL A 322 -8.41 -8.68 5.24
C VAL A 322 -9.51 -7.96 4.47
N THR A 323 -10.72 -7.99 5.01
CA THR A 323 -11.86 -7.25 4.47
C THR A 323 -12.54 -6.41 5.53
N GLY A 324 -13.05 -5.24 5.15
CA GLY A 324 -13.78 -4.32 6.02
C GLY A 324 -15.25 -4.19 5.61
N THR A 325 -16.17 -4.26 6.57
CA THR A 325 -17.60 -4.00 6.32
C THR A 325 -18.16 -2.93 7.23
N VAL A 326 -19.21 -2.28 6.73
CA VAL A 326 -20.12 -1.45 7.51
C VAL A 326 -21.47 -2.14 7.60
N GLN A 327 -22.28 -1.78 8.59
CA GLN A 327 -23.66 -2.24 8.65
C GLN A 327 -24.50 -1.63 7.53
N ASP A 328 -25.35 -2.47 6.92
CA ASP A 328 -26.26 -2.06 5.86
C ASP A 328 -27.21 -0.95 6.36
N GLY A 329 -27.37 0.11 5.56
CA GLY A 329 -28.24 1.24 5.87
C GLY A 329 -27.51 2.58 5.82
N PHE A 330 -28.00 3.56 6.59
CA PHE A 330 -27.46 4.93 6.64
C PHE A 330 -27.31 5.40 8.10
N GLY A 331 -26.66 6.54 8.30
CA GLY A 331 -26.52 7.18 9.61
C GLY A 331 -25.88 6.24 10.62
N ALA A 332 -26.53 6.03 11.78
CA ALA A 332 -25.99 5.25 12.89
C ALA A 332 -25.51 3.82 12.54
N ASN A 333 -25.92 3.24 11.40
CA ASN A 333 -25.36 1.98 10.91
C ASN A 333 -23.83 2.06 10.68
N PHE A 334 -23.29 3.22 10.33
CA PHE A 334 -21.86 3.45 10.15
C PHE A 334 -21.07 3.50 11.48
N LEU A 335 -21.74 3.33 12.63
CA LEU A 335 -21.09 3.07 13.91
C LEU A 335 -20.69 1.59 14.09
N VAL A 336 -21.21 0.69 13.26
CA VAL A 336 -20.99 -0.75 13.37
C VAL A 336 -20.09 -1.20 12.21
N ASN A 337 -18.79 -1.20 12.48
CA ASN A 337 -17.76 -1.53 11.51
C ASN A 337 -17.03 -2.82 11.94
N LYS A 338 -16.66 -3.64 10.95
CA LYS A 338 -16.00 -4.92 11.19
C LYS A 338 -14.83 -5.15 10.25
N LEU A 339 -13.75 -5.70 10.79
CA LEU A 339 -12.68 -6.33 10.02
C LEU A 339 -12.81 -7.84 10.10
N TYR A 340 -12.59 -8.51 8.99
CA TYR A 340 -12.54 -9.96 8.89
C TYR A 340 -11.20 -10.38 8.31
N PHE A 341 -10.64 -11.44 8.89
CA PHE A 341 -9.37 -12.02 8.49
C PHE A 341 -9.65 -13.43 7.99
N HIS A 342 -9.57 -13.63 6.68
CA HIS A 342 -9.78 -14.93 6.06
C HIS A 342 -8.45 -15.49 5.61
N ASN A 343 -8.21 -16.78 5.77
CA ASN A 343 -7.08 -17.44 5.13
C ASN A 343 -7.17 -17.24 3.60
N ALA A 344 -6.12 -16.69 2.98
CA ALA A 344 -6.17 -16.32 1.56
C ALA A 344 -6.28 -17.51 0.60
N LYS A 345 -5.89 -18.71 1.04
CA LYS A 345 -5.92 -19.96 0.27
C LYS A 345 -7.20 -20.77 0.43
N THR A 346 -7.87 -20.70 1.57
CA THR A 346 -9.05 -21.52 1.83
C THR A 346 -10.33 -20.71 1.97
N GLY A 347 -10.23 -19.42 2.27
CA GLY A 347 -11.39 -18.56 2.55
C GLY A 347 -11.95 -18.75 3.95
N VAL A 348 -11.34 -19.61 4.78
CA VAL A 348 -11.75 -19.83 6.17
C VAL A 348 -11.58 -18.54 6.97
N LEU A 349 -12.64 -18.12 7.67
CA LEU A 349 -12.60 -16.98 8.59
C LEU A 349 -11.83 -17.35 9.85
N ASN A 350 -10.70 -16.69 10.08
CA ASN A 350 -9.88 -16.89 11.27
C ASN A 350 -10.31 -15.98 12.41
N LYS A 351 -10.66 -14.72 12.10
CA LYS A 351 -10.86 -13.68 13.10
C LYS A 351 -11.78 -12.57 12.61
N THR A 352 -12.57 -12.04 13.54
CA THR A 352 -13.40 -10.85 13.34
C THR A 352 -13.07 -9.82 14.42
N ILE A 353 -12.86 -8.57 14.03
CA ILE A 353 -12.69 -7.42 14.94
C ILE A 353 -13.84 -6.46 14.70
N THR A 354 -14.56 -6.10 15.76
CA THR A 354 -15.56 -5.03 15.70
C THR A 354 -14.93 -3.76 16.26
N TYR A 355 -15.19 -2.63 15.60
CA TYR A 355 -14.74 -1.33 16.07
C TYR A 355 -15.85 -0.29 15.90
N GLY A 356 -15.99 0.53 16.94
CA GLY A 356 -17.11 1.45 17.10
C GLY A 356 -16.64 2.89 17.11
N GLU A 357 -16.73 3.55 15.95
CA GLU A 357 -16.93 5.00 15.77
C GLU A 357 -17.55 5.20 14.38
N TYR A 358 -17.92 6.44 14.04
CA TYR A 358 -18.52 6.76 12.76
C TYR A 358 -17.44 6.88 11.69
N TYR A 359 -17.24 5.83 10.90
CA TYR A 359 -16.18 5.76 9.89
C TYR A 359 -16.68 5.51 8.48
N PHE A 360 -15.91 6.04 7.53
CA PHE A 360 -15.99 5.71 6.11
C PHE A 360 -14.63 5.13 5.69
N PRO A 361 -14.36 3.83 5.94
CA PRO A 361 -13.05 3.26 5.68
C PRO A 361 -12.78 3.23 4.17
N ALA A 362 -11.80 3.98 3.67
CA ALA A 362 -11.49 4.08 2.25
C ALA A 362 -10.77 2.83 1.73
N MET A 363 -9.68 2.45 2.40
CA MET A 363 -8.81 1.33 2.02
C MET A 363 -7.85 0.94 3.15
N PHE A 364 -7.23 -0.23 3.01
CA PHE A 364 -6.12 -0.70 3.84
C PHE A 364 -4.77 -0.35 3.20
N VAL A 365 -3.76 -0.11 4.03
CA VAL A 365 -2.38 0.06 3.60
C VAL A 365 -1.48 -0.82 4.46
N PHE A 366 -0.77 -1.74 3.83
CA PHE A 366 0.15 -2.67 4.50
C PHE A 366 1.60 -2.19 4.32
N HIS A 367 2.47 -2.59 5.25
CA HIS A 367 3.91 -2.31 5.20
C HIS A 367 4.63 -2.96 4.02
#